data_AF-A0A7S4R8E7-F1
#
_entry.id   AF-A0A7S4R8E7-F1
#
_cell.length_a   1.000
_cell.length_b   1.000
_cell.length_c   1.000
_cell.angle_alpha   90.00
_cell.angle_beta   90.00
_cell.angle_gamma   90.00
#
_symmetry.space_group_name_H-M   'P 1'
#
loop_
_entity.id
_entity.type
_entity.pdbx_description
1 polymer ?
#
loop_
_entity_poly.entity_id
_entity_poly.type
_entity_poly.pdbx_seq_one_letter_code
_entity_poly.pdbx_strand_id
1 'polypeptide(L)'
;QNGSSGASSAAGAMAPALAEVLFATSQRAIAALQEQLDAARKGLEAARALRSGQPGAGSPEDLACTIEAALEAACAAGGAFRQAHRTAMDAQYAERRGEQVLPVSASDPGAEEGSGVDGGDSAVVCGSTSPSLEERIERKRQEAHAKRWAVPEDDVARRAAAAASAATGPTAAAAAFVAAEEAAKRRLAERPEGTGAGVDEGVRYSWRGDFEGFGEEAGDEEDTRPSTLTKVVGGQKTVDFSMFHKEAWERAQRQAEALLAEQMPGVFCWRDSAPHPQQRVPSCAQVKIRIVQTNTEEKINRAYQGMAAGGGSDRNGFLLGASVGRFITLAKEKSDSPEAKNGGDVGWVFRGKLDPKIEEVAFCCPKGACSPPFRVKLASFNLIYCEDRR
;
A
#
# COMPACT_ATOMS: atom_id res chain seq x y z
N GLN A 1 -26.64 18.86 52.41
CA GLN A 1 -26.34 17.64 51.61
C GLN A 1 -26.39 18.04 50.15
N ASN A 2 -25.24 18.24 49.52
CA ASN A 2 -25.05 18.34 48.07
C ASN A 2 -23.57 18.08 47.81
N GLY A 3 -23.23 16.83 47.49
CA GLY A 3 -21.89 16.41 47.11
C GLY A 3 -21.77 16.41 45.60
N SER A 4 -21.02 17.36 45.04
CA SER A 4 -20.61 17.32 43.64
C SER A 4 -19.35 16.46 43.51
N SER A 5 -19.48 15.35 42.78
CA SER A 5 -18.35 14.53 42.37
C SER A 5 -17.66 15.17 41.16
N GLY A 6 -16.61 15.94 41.41
CA GLY A 6 -15.71 16.44 40.37
C GLY A 6 -14.76 15.33 39.90
N ALA A 7 -15.08 14.68 38.79
CA ALA A 7 -14.11 13.87 38.04
C ALA A 7 -13.19 14.82 37.27
N SER A 8 -12.08 15.21 37.91
CA SER A 8 -10.99 15.94 37.26
C SER A 8 -10.30 15.01 36.26
N SER A 9 -10.34 15.39 34.98
CA SER A 9 -9.60 14.71 33.92
C SER A 9 -8.10 14.96 34.11
N ALA A 10 -7.40 14.01 34.72
CA ALA A 10 -5.95 13.93 34.64
C ALA A 10 -5.56 13.53 33.21
N ALA A 11 -5.52 14.51 32.31
CA ALA A 11 -4.81 14.37 31.05
C ALA A 11 -3.33 14.13 31.40
N GLY A 12 -2.93 12.86 31.30
CA GLY A 12 -1.62 12.37 31.71
C GLY A 12 -0.52 13.11 30.97
N ALA A 13 0.22 13.96 31.70
CA ALA A 13 1.56 14.31 31.32
C ALA A 13 2.35 12.99 31.24
N MET A 14 2.83 12.62 30.04
CA MET A 14 3.80 11.54 29.89
C MET A 14 4.89 11.74 30.93
N ALA A 15 5.20 10.69 31.70
CA ALA A 15 6.25 10.77 32.71
C ALA A 15 7.55 11.19 31.99
N PRO A 16 8.26 12.24 32.45
CA PRO A 16 9.42 12.81 31.74
C PRO A 16 10.49 11.75 31.40
N ALA A 17 10.59 10.69 32.21
CA ALA A 17 11.49 9.56 31.99
C ALA A 17 11.20 8.75 30.70
N LEU A 18 9.93 8.55 30.32
CA LEU A 18 9.61 7.80 29.11
C LEU A 18 9.95 8.60 27.85
N ALA A 19 9.72 9.91 27.89
CA ALA A 19 10.08 10.81 26.80
C ALA A 19 11.59 10.80 26.54
N GLU A 20 12.41 10.80 27.59
CA GLU A 20 13.87 10.71 27.48
C GLU A 20 14.34 9.36 26.90
N VAL A 21 13.75 8.24 27.33
CA VAL A 21 14.08 6.91 26.80
C VAL A 21 13.70 6.78 25.32
N LEU A 22 12.51 7.24 24.94
CA LEU A 22 12.07 7.24 23.54
C LEU A 22 12.92 8.16 22.67
N PHE A 23 13.30 9.33 23.20
CA PHE A 23 14.17 10.26 22.50
C PHE A 23 15.57 9.66 22.29
N ALA A 24 16.21 9.12 23.33
CA ALA A 24 17.53 8.52 23.24
C ALA A 24 17.56 7.28 22.31
N THR A 25 16.54 6.42 22.37
CA THR A 25 16.43 5.25 21.47
C THR A 25 16.20 5.67 20.02
N SER A 26 15.38 6.70 19.78
CA SER A 26 15.18 7.25 18.44
C SER A 26 16.45 7.88 17.87
N GLN A 27 17.24 8.60 18.67
CA GLN A 27 18.51 9.19 18.25
C GLN A 27 19.53 8.12 17.86
N ARG A 28 19.64 7.03 18.63
CA ARG A 28 20.52 5.90 18.28
C ARG A 28 20.10 5.23 16.97
N ALA A 29 18.80 5.04 16.76
CA ALA A 29 18.28 4.47 15.51
C ALA A 29 18.55 5.39 14.30
N ILE A 30 18.40 6.70 14.47
CA ILE A 30 18.71 7.69 13.42
C ILE A 30 20.20 7.69 13.09
N ALA A 31 21.09 7.68 14.09
CA ALA A 31 22.52 7.63 13.87
C ALA A 31 22.94 6.35 13.10
N ALA A 32 22.40 5.19 13.48
CA ALA A 32 22.64 3.93 12.77
C ALA A 32 22.17 3.99 11.30
N LEU A 33 21.00 4.59 11.03
CA LEU A 33 20.50 4.76 9.66
C LEU A 33 21.34 5.73 8.82
N GLN A 34 21.91 6.77 9.43
CA GLN A 34 22.81 7.71 8.75
C GLN A 34 24.11 7.02 8.32
N GLU A 35 24.69 6.19 9.19
CA GLU A 35 25.88 5.40 8.86
C GLU A 35 25.62 4.45 7.68
N GLN A 36 24.43 3.84 7.60
CA GLN A 36 24.03 3.01 6.46
C GLN A 36 23.91 3.78 5.15
N LEU A 37 23.30 4.97 5.20
CA LEU A 37 23.15 5.82 4.02
C LEU A 37 24.51 6.25 3.48
N ASP A 38 25.47 6.55 4.37
CA ASP A 38 26.82 6.92 3.98
C ASP A 38 27.60 5.73 3.41
N ALA A 39 27.46 4.53 3.99
CA ALA A 39 28.04 3.31 3.43
C ALA A 39 27.47 2.98 2.03
N ALA A 40 26.15 3.08 1.86
CA ALA A 40 25.48 2.84 0.59
C ALA A 40 25.88 3.87 -0.48
N ARG A 41 26.03 5.16 -0.10
CA ARG A 41 26.52 6.22 -0.99
C ARG A 41 27.94 5.94 -1.48
N LYS A 42 28.85 5.54 -0.58
CA LYS A 42 30.22 5.15 -0.95
C LYS A 42 30.25 3.98 -1.92
N GLY A 43 29.42 2.95 -1.69
CA GLY A 43 29.30 1.81 -2.62
C GLY A 43 28.78 2.22 -4.01
N LEU A 44 27.80 3.12 -4.07
CA LEU A 44 27.27 3.65 -5.33
C LEU A 44 28.31 4.48 -6.09
N GLU A 45 29.09 5.30 -5.38
CA GLU A 45 30.17 6.09 -5.97
C GLU A 45 31.29 5.20 -6.52
N ALA A 46 31.68 4.14 -5.80
CA ALA A 46 32.64 3.15 -6.28
C ALA A 46 32.14 2.43 -7.55
N ALA A 47 30.87 2.01 -7.56
CA ALA A 47 30.26 1.39 -8.74
C ALA A 47 30.21 2.35 -9.95
N ARG A 48 29.96 3.64 -9.73
CA ARG A 48 29.99 4.67 -10.79
C ARG A 48 31.39 4.89 -11.33
N ALA A 49 32.41 4.94 -10.48
CA ALA A 49 33.81 5.08 -10.88
C ALA A 49 34.29 3.90 -11.74
N LEU A 50 33.84 2.68 -11.43
CA LEU A 50 34.10 1.49 -12.24
C LEU A 50 33.46 1.57 -13.61
N ARG A 51 32.18 1.98 -13.66
CA ARG A 51 31.45 2.11 -14.91
C ARG A 51 32.03 3.19 -15.83
N SER A 52 32.60 4.25 -15.27
CA SER A 52 33.21 5.34 -16.05
C SER A 52 34.63 5.06 -16.53
N GLY A 53 35.22 3.92 -16.14
CA GLY A 53 36.58 3.54 -16.53
C GLY A 53 37.66 4.48 -15.99
N GLN A 54 37.41 5.13 -14.84
CA GLN A 54 38.40 6.03 -14.24
C GLN A 54 39.66 5.24 -13.84
N PRO A 55 40.87 5.72 -14.21
CA PRO A 55 42.11 5.08 -13.79
C PRO A 55 42.22 5.14 -12.27
N GLY A 56 42.29 3.96 -11.64
CA GLY A 56 42.24 3.80 -10.18
C GLY A 56 40.92 3.23 -9.65
N ALA A 57 39.94 2.93 -10.51
CA ALA A 57 38.81 2.11 -10.12
C ALA A 57 39.32 0.71 -9.71
N GLY A 58 39.01 0.29 -8.48
CA GLY A 58 39.48 -0.96 -7.90
C GLY A 58 39.15 -2.17 -8.76
N SER A 59 39.76 -3.31 -8.46
CA SER A 59 39.40 -4.55 -9.13
C SER A 59 37.90 -4.85 -8.95
N PRO A 60 37.26 -5.63 -9.85
CA PRO A 60 35.90 -6.11 -9.63
C PRO A 60 35.73 -6.89 -8.32
N GLU A 61 36.82 -7.43 -7.75
CA GLU A 61 36.84 -8.06 -6.42
C GLU A 61 36.65 -7.03 -5.30
N ASP A 62 37.21 -5.82 -5.44
CA ASP A 62 37.00 -4.72 -4.50
C ASP A 62 35.53 -4.27 -4.48
N LEU A 63 34.85 -4.29 -5.64
CA LEU A 63 33.42 -3.99 -5.71
C LEU A 63 32.61 -5.06 -4.96
N ALA A 64 32.90 -6.33 -5.17
CA ALA A 64 32.23 -7.42 -4.47
C ALA A 64 32.38 -7.29 -2.94
N CYS A 65 33.59 -6.98 -2.47
CA CYS A 65 33.89 -6.73 -1.05
C CYS A 65 33.09 -5.52 -0.51
N THR A 66 32.96 -4.42 -1.27
CA THR A 66 32.14 -3.27 -0.84
C THR A 66 30.63 -3.58 -0.80
N ILE A 67 30.14 -4.44 -1.69
CA ILE A 67 28.73 -4.86 -1.70
C ILE A 67 28.45 -5.76 -0.49
N GLU A 68 29.34 -6.71 -0.19
CA GLU A 68 29.23 -7.58 0.99
C GLU A 68 29.26 -6.77 2.29
N ALA A 69 30.20 -5.82 2.42
CA ALA A 69 30.26 -4.93 3.57
C ALA A 69 29.00 -4.05 3.72
N ALA A 70 28.41 -3.58 2.62
CA ALA A 70 27.17 -2.82 2.63
C ALA A 70 25.97 -3.69 3.05
N LEU A 71 25.94 -4.97 2.65
CA LEU A 71 24.91 -5.93 3.06
C LEU A 71 25.02 -6.26 4.56
N GLU A 72 26.22 -6.50 5.07
CA GLU A 72 26.46 -6.74 6.50
C GLU A 72 26.04 -5.52 7.34
N ALA A 73 26.42 -4.32 6.91
CA ALA A 73 26.01 -3.08 7.55
C ALA A 73 24.47 -2.95 7.58
N ALA A 74 23.79 -3.23 6.46
CA ALA A 74 22.33 -3.15 6.37
C ALA A 74 21.65 -4.16 7.29
N CYS A 75 22.19 -5.38 7.39
CA CYS A 75 21.73 -6.39 8.32
C CYS A 75 21.90 -5.96 9.79
N ALA A 76 23.05 -5.38 10.14
CA ALA A 76 23.32 -4.85 11.48
C ALA A 76 22.36 -3.71 11.86
N ALA A 77 22.09 -2.78 10.93
CA ALA A 77 21.14 -1.69 11.16
C ALA A 77 19.69 -2.19 11.32
N GLY A 78 19.29 -3.21 10.54
CA GLY A 78 18.01 -3.88 10.75
C GLY A 78 17.90 -4.51 12.15
N GLY A 79 19.01 -5.05 12.67
CA GLY A 79 19.13 -5.54 14.05
C GLY A 79 18.93 -4.43 15.08
N ALA A 80 19.69 -3.34 14.94
CA ALA A 80 19.62 -2.18 15.83
C ALA A 80 18.22 -1.54 15.85
N PHE A 81 17.55 -1.42 14.70
CA PHE A 81 16.19 -0.92 14.61
C PHE A 81 15.18 -1.82 15.34
N ARG A 82 15.26 -3.14 15.12
CA ARG A 82 14.40 -4.11 15.83
C ARG A 82 14.62 -4.05 17.35
N GLN A 83 15.85 -3.90 17.79
CA GLN A 83 16.20 -3.75 19.19
C GLN A 83 15.63 -2.46 19.78
N ALA A 84 15.82 -1.31 19.10
CA ALA A 84 15.28 -0.02 19.52
C ALA A 84 13.74 -0.04 19.59
N HIS A 85 13.09 -0.65 18.60
CA HIS A 85 11.64 -0.83 18.58
C HIS A 85 11.16 -1.70 19.75
N ARG A 86 11.86 -2.80 20.04
CA ARG A 86 11.56 -3.67 21.18
C ARG A 86 11.68 -2.92 22.50
N THR A 87 12.77 -2.18 22.71
CA THR A 87 12.96 -1.38 23.92
C THR A 87 11.91 -0.28 24.08
N ALA A 88 11.49 0.37 22.99
CA ALA A 88 10.43 1.36 23.02
C ALA A 88 9.08 0.75 23.41
N MET A 89 8.76 -0.43 22.86
CA MET A 89 7.56 -1.17 23.21
C MET A 89 7.59 -1.65 24.67
N ASP A 90 8.70 -2.22 25.12
CA ASP A 90 8.87 -2.69 26.50
C ASP A 90 8.70 -1.53 27.50
N ALA A 91 9.27 -0.36 27.21
CA ALA A 91 9.10 0.84 28.02
C ALA A 91 7.63 1.33 28.07
N GLN A 92 6.94 1.29 26.94
CA GLN A 92 5.52 1.66 26.87
C GLN A 92 4.62 0.67 27.62
N TYR A 93 4.94 -0.63 27.58
CA TYR A 93 4.21 -1.65 28.34
C TYR A 93 4.48 -1.56 29.85
N ALA A 94 5.71 -1.27 30.25
CA ALA A 94 6.07 -1.03 31.66
C ALA A 94 5.31 0.17 32.24
N GLU A 95 5.22 1.29 31.51
CA GLU A 95 4.42 2.46 31.92
C GLU A 95 2.95 2.09 32.13
N ARG A 96 2.35 1.32 31.21
CA ARG A 96 0.96 0.86 31.33
C ARG A 96 0.73 -0.09 32.51
N ARG A 97 1.77 -0.81 32.97
CA ARG A 97 1.71 -1.66 34.16
C ARG A 97 1.94 -0.90 35.47
N GLY A 98 2.26 0.41 35.40
CA GLY A 98 2.63 1.20 36.57
C GLY A 98 4.00 0.84 37.13
N GLU A 99 4.83 0.15 36.35
CA GLU A 99 6.21 -0.15 36.71
C GLU A 99 7.08 1.10 36.49
N GLN A 100 7.92 1.45 37.47
CA GLN A 100 8.91 2.50 37.25
C GLN A 100 9.93 2.01 36.22
N VAL A 101 9.94 2.65 35.06
CA VAL A 101 11.01 2.51 34.06
C VAL A 101 12.23 3.23 34.62
N LEU A 102 13.16 2.48 35.21
CA LEU A 102 14.45 3.03 35.60
C LEU A 102 15.22 3.41 34.33
N PRO A 103 15.79 4.63 34.26
CA PRO A 103 16.60 5.02 33.11
C PRO A 103 17.76 4.03 32.99
N VAL A 104 17.92 3.46 31.79
CA VAL A 104 19.08 2.61 31.49
C VAL A 104 20.31 3.51 31.59
N SER A 105 21.04 3.38 32.71
CA SER A 105 22.35 3.98 32.91
C SER A 105 23.19 3.71 31.67
N ALA A 106 23.64 4.77 31.00
CA ALA A 106 24.57 4.70 29.89
C ALA A 106 25.95 4.32 30.45
N SER A 107 26.11 3.06 30.83
CA SER A 107 27.40 2.48 31.17
C SER A 107 28.12 2.14 29.86
N ASP A 108 29.35 2.64 29.72
CA ASP A 108 30.23 2.43 28.57
C ASP A 108 30.35 0.95 28.16
N PRO A 109 30.23 0.62 26.86
CA PRO A 109 30.54 -0.72 26.35
C PRO A 109 32.06 -0.87 26.24
N GLY A 110 32.76 -1.04 27.36
CA GLY A 110 34.23 -1.08 27.34
C GLY A 110 34.90 -1.36 28.68
N ALA A 111 34.53 -2.45 29.36
CA ALA A 111 35.35 -3.01 30.43
C ALA A 111 35.17 -4.54 30.46
N GLU A 112 36.08 -5.23 29.79
CA GLU A 112 36.36 -6.65 30.07
C GLU A 112 37.05 -6.73 31.44
N GLU A 113 36.43 -7.39 32.42
CA GLU A 113 37.09 -7.80 33.65
C GLU A 113 37.62 -9.23 33.50
N GLY A 114 38.93 -9.36 33.64
CA GLY A 114 39.64 -10.62 33.73
C GLY A 114 39.54 -11.28 35.11
N SER A 115 39.64 -12.61 35.06
CA SER A 115 40.27 -13.52 36.02
C SER A 115 40.22 -13.21 37.53
N GLY A 116 39.52 -14.08 38.26
CA GLY A 116 39.71 -14.26 39.71
C GLY A 116 39.15 -15.61 40.17
N VAL A 117 40.03 -16.59 40.30
CA VAL A 117 39.79 -17.91 40.89
C VAL A 117 39.88 -17.79 42.42
N ASP A 118 38.91 -18.31 43.18
CA ASP A 118 39.12 -19.38 44.19
C ASP A 118 37.88 -19.67 45.09
N GLY A 119 37.55 -20.96 45.17
CA GLY A 119 37.34 -21.72 46.40
C GLY A 119 36.18 -21.39 47.35
N GLY A 120 35.20 -22.29 47.43
CA GLY A 120 34.28 -22.35 48.57
C GLY A 120 33.19 -23.41 48.47
N ASP A 121 33.50 -24.63 48.91
CA ASP A 121 32.55 -25.72 49.18
C ASP A 121 31.35 -25.27 50.03
N SER A 122 30.14 -25.63 49.60
CA SER A 122 29.07 -26.08 50.49
C SER A 122 27.94 -26.74 49.71
N ALA A 123 27.74 -28.02 50.02
CA ALA A 123 26.56 -28.80 49.67
C ALA A 123 25.26 -28.08 50.09
N VAL A 124 24.15 -28.40 49.41
CA VAL A 124 22.82 -28.76 49.99
C VAL A 124 21.66 -28.46 48.99
N VAL A 125 20.74 -29.43 48.93
CA VAL A 125 19.39 -29.49 48.30
C VAL A 125 19.28 -29.75 46.79
N CYS A 126 19.03 -31.03 46.47
CA CYS A 126 18.23 -31.43 45.32
C CYS A 126 16.78 -30.96 45.53
N GLY A 127 16.41 -29.84 44.91
CA GLY A 127 15.02 -29.40 44.76
C GLY A 127 14.66 -29.43 43.28
N SER A 128 13.80 -30.37 42.88
CA SER A 128 13.21 -30.39 41.54
C SER A 128 12.34 -29.15 41.34
N THR A 129 12.91 -28.07 40.83
CA THR A 129 12.17 -26.89 40.40
C THR A 129 11.37 -27.26 39.15
N SER A 130 10.05 -27.30 39.32
CA SER A 130 9.14 -27.33 38.19
C SER A 130 9.39 -26.06 37.36
N PRO A 131 9.49 -26.16 36.03
CA PRO A 131 9.74 -24.98 35.19
C PRO A 131 8.65 -23.94 35.43
N SER A 132 9.06 -22.68 35.49
CA SER A 132 8.16 -21.56 35.75
C SER A 132 7.07 -21.51 34.67
N LEU A 133 5.93 -20.89 34.99
CA LEU A 133 4.83 -20.76 34.03
C LEU A 133 5.29 -20.07 32.74
N GLU A 134 6.21 -19.10 32.84
CA GLU A 134 6.81 -18.40 31.70
C GLU A 134 7.69 -19.31 30.86
N GLU A 135 8.53 -20.15 31.46
CA GLU A 135 9.35 -21.13 30.73
C GLU A 135 8.48 -22.16 29.98
N ARG A 136 7.33 -22.53 30.57
CA ARG A 136 6.37 -23.43 29.91
C ARG A 136 5.65 -22.77 28.75
N ILE A 137 5.37 -21.47 28.83
CA ILE A 137 4.76 -20.68 27.75
C ILE A 137 5.76 -20.49 26.61
N GLU A 138 7.01 -20.16 26.93
CA GLU A 138 8.05 -19.93 25.92
C GLU A 138 8.40 -21.21 25.17
N ARG A 139 8.50 -22.35 25.88
CA ARG A 139 8.69 -23.65 25.24
C ARG A 139 7.56 -24.00 24.27
N LYS A 140 6.30 -23.75 24.63
CA LYS A 140 5.15 -23.98 23.74
C LYS A 140 5.14 -23.04 22.53
N ARG A 141 5.62 -21.80 22.67
CA ARG A 141 5.78 -20.87 21.54
C ARG A 141 6.85 -21.36 20.58
N GLN A 142 8.00 -21.81 21.10
CA GLN A 142 9.09 -22.36 20.28
C GLN A 142 8.66 -23.64 19.54
N GLU A 143 7.95 -24.56 20.21
CA GLU A 143 7.38 -25.76 19.57
C GLU A 143 6.34 -25.43 18.49
N ALA A 144 5.50 -24.41 18.70
CA ALA A 144 4.52 -23.97 17.72
C ALA A 144 5.20 -23.29 16.50
N HIS A 145 6.27 -22.54 16.73
CA HIS A 145 7.04 -21.89 15.67
C HIS A 145 7.80 -22.92 14.81
N ALA A 146 8.39 -23.94 15.44
CA ALA A 146 9.05 -25.05 14.74
C ALA A 146 8.08 -25.89 13.91
N LYS A 147 6.85 -26.15 14.42
CA LYS A 147 5.82 -26.91 13.69
C LYS A 147 5.15 -26.14 12.56
N ARG A 148 5.13 -24.80 12.59
CA ARG A 148 4.49 -23.97 11.54
C ARG A 148 5.40 -23.64 10.36
N TRP A 149 6.72 -23.82 10.48
CA TRP A 149 7.68 -23.29 9.51
C TRP A 149 8.66 -24.31 8.89
N ALA A 150 8.36 -25.61 8.96
CA ALA A 150 9.10 -26.59 8.18
C ALA A 150 8.74 -26.47 6.69
N VAL A 151 9.36 -25.50 6.01
CA VAL A 151 9.42 -25.45 4.54
C VAL A 151 10.50 -26.44 4.11
N PRO A 152 10.20 -27.41 3.22
CA PRO A 152 11.22 -28.33 2.70
C PRO A 152 12.37 -27.55 2.04
N GLU A 153 13.61 -27.85 2.42
CA GLU A 153 14.83 -27.13 2.00
C GLU A 153 14.99 -27.01 0.48
N ASP A 154 14.41 -27.93 -0.30
CA ASP A 154 14.53 -27.96 -1.76
C ASP A 154 13.67 -26.92 -2.51
N ASP A 155 12.63 -26.35 -1.88
CA ASP A 155 11.64 -25.54 -2.60
C ASP A 155 12.07 -24.06 -2.75
N VAL A 156 12.94 -23.58 -1.85
CA VAL A 156 13.51 -22.22 -1.89
C VAL A 156 14.60 -22.12 -2.95
N ALA A 157 15.50 -23.11 -3.01
CA ALA A 157 16.56 -23.17 -4.02
C ALA A 157 15.98 -23.25 -5.45
N ARG A 158 14.89 -24.01 -5.63
CA ARG A 158 14.21 -24.17 -6.92
C ARG A 158 13.49 -22.89 -7.38
N ARG A 159 12.91 -22.12 -6.45
CA ARG A 159 12.29 -20.82 -6.76
C ARG A 159 13.33 -19.73 -7.03
N ALA A 160 14.45 -19.73 -6.32
CA ALA A 160 15.56 -18.81 -6.58
C ALA A 160 16.19 -19.05 -7.96
N ALA A 161 16.40 -20.31 -8.35
CA ALA A 161 16.91 -20.67 -9.68
C ALA A 161 15.93 -20.30 -10.81
N ALA A 162 14.62 -20.49 -10.61
CA ALA A 162 13.60 -20.10 -11.59
C ALA A 162 13.51 -18.57 -11.76
N ALA A 163 13.60 -17.81 -10.67
CA ALA A 163 13.59 -16.34 -10.72
C ALA A 163 14.85 -15.76 -11.38
N ALA A 164 16.03 -16.36 -11.15
CA ALA A 164 17.28 -15.95 -11.80
C ALA A 164 17.26 -16.21 -13.31
N SER A 165 16.57 -17.26 -13.78
CA SER A 165 16.45 -17.56 -15.22
C SER A 165 15.46 -16.66 -15.98
N ALA A 166 14.58 -15.93 -15.28
CA ALA A 166 13.54 -15.09 -15.88
C ALA A 166 13.94 -13.60 -16.02
N ALA A 167 15.07 -13.18 -15.45
CA ALA A 167 15.45 -11.77 -15.32
C ALA A 167 16.34 -11.23 -16.45
N THR A 168 16.68 -12.04 -17.47
CA THR A 168 17.68 -11.69 -18.51
C THR A 168 17.10 -11.09 -19.80
N GLY A 169 15.86 -10.60 -19.80
CA GLY A 169 15.24 -9.91 -20.94
C GLY A 169 14.83 -8.47 -20.61
N PRO A 170 14.88 -7.53 -21.57
CA PRO A 170 14.28 -6.21 -21.37
C PRO A 170 12.78 -6.36 -21.08
N THR A 171 12.28 -5.60 -20.10
CA THR A 171 10.86 -5.63 -19.74
C THR A 171 10.00 -5.31 -20.95
N ALA A 172 8.80 -5.89 -21.04
CA ALA A 172 7.90 -5.70 -22.19
C ALA A 172 7.62 -4.21 -22.50
N ALA A 173 7.65 -3.34 -21.48
CA ALA A 173 7.55 -1.90 -21.62
C ALA A 173 8.79 -1.27 -22.29
N ALA A 174 10.00 -1.71 -21.94
CA ALA A 174 11.24 -1.25 -22.57
C ALA A 174 11.32 -1.71 -24.04
N ALA A 175 10.88 -2.94 -24.34
CA ALA A 175 10.80 -3.44 -25.72
C ALA A 175 9.78 -2.65 -26.58
N ALA A 176 8.63 -2.28 -26.00
CA ALA A 176 7.63 -1.46 -26.69
C ALA A 176 8.13 -0.04 -26.98
N PHE A 177 8.92 0.55 -26.08
CA PHE A 177 9.48 1.88 -26.26
C PHE A 177 10.55 1.90 -27.38
N VAL A 178 11.44 0.91 -27.40
CA VAL A 178 12.45 0.76 -28.46
C VAL A 178 11.78 0.53 -29.82
N ALA A 179 10.72 -0.28 -29.88
CA ALA A 179 9.96 -0.50 -31.12
C ALA A 179 9.24 0.78 -31.61
N ALA A 180 8.69 1.59 -30.70
CA ALA A 180 8.07 2.87 -31.04
C ALA A 180 9.11 3.90 -31.54
N GLU A 181 10.30 3.92 -30.94
CA GLU A 181 11.41 4.79 -31.35
C GLU A 181 11.96 4.40 -32.73
N GLU A 182 12.13 3.11 -33.02
CA GLU A 182 12.52 2.64 -34.35
C GLU A 182 11.45 2.94 -35.42
N ALA A 183 10.16 2.81 -35.08
CA ALA A 183 9.07 3.16 -35.99
C ALA A 183 9.03 4.67 -36.31
N ALA A 184 9.35 5.53 -35.34
CA ALA A 184 9.48 6.97 -35.54
C ALA A 184 10.69 7.32 -36.43
N LYS A 185 11.83 6.64 -36.22
CA LYS A 185 13.04 6.82 -37.05
C LYS A 185 12.82 6.37 -38.50
N ARG A 186 12.07 5.28 -38.74
CA ARG A 186 11.70 4.85 -40.10
C ARG A 186 10.82 5.87 -40.81
N ARG A 187 9.84 6.46 -40.12
CA ARG A 187 8.99 7.53 -40.69
C ARG A 187 9.77 8.80 -41.04
N LEU A 188 10.85 9.10 -40.32
CA LEU A 188 11.74 10.21 -40.62
C LEU A 188 12.71 9.90 -41.76
N ALA A 189 13.14 8.64 -41.89
CA ALA A 189 14.07 8.19 -42.92
C ALA A 189 13.41 8.01 -44.31
N GLU A 190 12.11 7.75 -44.37
CA GLU A 190 11.37 7.56 -45.64
C GLU A 190 10.89 8.88 -46.28
N ARG A 191 11.40 10.04 -45.87
CA ARG A 191 11.06 11.31 -46.52
C ARG A 191 11.91 11.48 -47.79
N PRO A 192 11.34 11.39 -49.01
CA PRO A 192 12.11 11.57 -50.23
C PRO A 192 12.57 13.03 -50.35
N GLU A 193 13.86 13.22 -50.58
CA GLU A 193 14.45 14.52 -50.90
C GLU A 193 13.93 14.99 -52.26
N GLY A 194 13.01 15.95 -52.24
CA GLY A 194 12.54 16.61 -53.46
C GLY A 194 11.03 16.73 -53.56
N THR A 195 10.40 17.46 -52.63
CA THR A 195 9.12 18.12 -52.93
C THR A 195 9.02 19.36 -52.05
N GLY A 196 9.08 20.51 -52.70
CA GLY A 196 9.03 21.82 -52.06
C GLY A 196 7.63 22.15 -51.54
N ALA A 197 7.65 23.05 -50.54
CA ALA A 197 6.57 23.90 -50.04
C ALA A 197 5.14 23.67 -50.59
N GLY A 198 4.25 23.22 -49.70
CA GLY A 198 2.81 23.27 -49.87
C GLY A 198 2.15 23.11 -48.52
N VAL A 199 1.47 24.16 -48.08
CA VAL A 199 0.68 24.28 -46.86
C VAL A 199 -0.40 23.20 -46.81
N ASP A 200 -0.52 22.50 -45.68
CA ASP A 200 -1.80 21.94 -45.21
C ASP A 200 -1.81 21.90 -43.67
N GLU A 201 -1.97 23.10 -43.09
CA GLU A 201 -2.58 23.25 -41.75
C GLU A 201 -4.06 22.88 -41.86
N GLY A 202 -4.43 21.67 -41.45
CA GLY A 202 -5.79 21.22 -41.72
C GLY A 202 -6.30 19.98 -41.00
N VAL A 203 -5.89 19.70 -39.76
CA VAL A 203 -6.65 18.78 -38.89
C VAL A 203 -6.69 19.34 -37.46
N ARG A 204 -7.67 20.23 -37.21
CA ARG A 204 -8.17 20.50 -35.86
C ARG A 204 -9.45 19.68 -35.67
N TYR A 205 -9.48 18.88 -34.60
CA TYR A 205 -10.71 18.28 -34.11
C TYR A 205 -11.64 19.39 -33.61
N SER A 206 -12.76 19.63 -34.28
CA SER A 206 -13.87 20.41 -33.74
C SER A 206 -14.88 19.47 -33.09
N TRP A 207 -15.10 19.65 -31.78
CA TRP A 207 -16.29 19.13 -31.13
C TRP A 207 -17.45 20.06 -31.52
N ARG A 208 -18.38 19.56 -32.34
CA ARG A 208 -19.69 20.22 -32.51
C ARG A 208 -20.46 20.09 -31.20
N GLY A 209 -20.74 21.23 -30.57
CA GLY A 209 -21.85 21.40 -29.65
C GLY A 209 -22.97 22.12 -30.39
N ASP A 210 -23.72 21.40 -31.21
CA ASP A 210 -24.96 21.91 -31.81
C ASP A 210 -26.12 21.11 -31.19
N PHE A 211 -26.65 21.60 -30.06
CA PHE A 211 -27.96 21.22 -29.55
C PHE A 211 -28.70 22.51 -29.19
N GLU A 212 -29.36 23.09 -30.18
CA GLU A 212 -30.39 24.11 -29.96
C GLU A 212 -31.63 23.72 -30.77
N GLY A 213 -32.70 23.40 -30.06
CA GLY A 213 -34.03 23.18 -30.58
C GLY A 213 -35.04 23.42 -29.46
N PHE A 214 -35.84 24.46 -29.65
CA PHE A 214 -36.97 24.95 -28.84
C PHE A 214 -36.55 25.66 -27.53
N GLY A 215 -37.00 26.88 -27.22
CA GLY A 215 -38.03 27.72 -27.82
C GLY A 215 -38.56 28.67 -26.74
N GLU A 216 -38.27 29.96 -26.95
CA GLU A 216 -39.16 31.09 -26.67
C GLU A 216 -39.48 31.54 -25.23
N GLU A 217 -39.40 32.87 -25.10
CA GLU A 217 -40.03 33.79 -24.13
C GLU A 217 -39.39 34.02 -22.74
N ALA A 218 -38.73 35.18 -22.68
CA ALA A 218 -38.94 36.25 -21.70
C ALA A 218 -38.63 35.98 -20.21
N GLY A 219 -37.62 36.68 -19.72
CA GLY A 219 -37.37 36.89 -18.30
C GLY A 219 -35.97 37.44 -18.09
N ASP A 220 -35.87 38.77 -17.99
CA ASP A 220 -34.65 39.48 -17.63
C ASP A 220 -34.11 38.98 -16.28
N GLU A 221 -33.01 38.25 -16.28
CA GLU A 221 -32.19 38.08 -15.09
C GLU A 221 -30.71 38.05 -15.49
N GLU A 222 -30.08 39.18 -15.22
CA GLU A 222 -28.68 39.51 -15.42
C GLU A 222 -27.82 38.65 -14.49
N ASP A 223 -27.29 37.52 -14.97
CA ASP A 223 -26.33 36.75 -14.17
C ASP A 223 -25.25 36.01 -14.99
N THR A 224 -24.01 36.45 -14.73
CA THR A 224 -22.74 35.69 -14.72
C THR A 224 -22.52 34.57 -15.76
N ARG A 225 -22.47 34.93 -17.05
CA ARG A 225 -21.67 34.16 -18.02
C ARG A 225 -20.25 34.72 -18.10
N PRO A 226 -19.19 33.92 -17.93
CA PRO A 226 -17.83 34.43 -18.12
C PRO A 226 -17.68 34.82 -19.59
N SER A 227 -17.60 36.13 -19.85
CA SER A 227 -17.37 36.62 -21.19
C SER A 227 -16.04 36.06 -21.67
N THR A 228 -16.05 35.35 -22.79
CA THR A 228 -14.83 34.89 -23.45
C THR A 228 -14.03 36.13 -23.83
N LEU A 229 -12.97 36.39 -23.06
CA LEU A 229 -12.19 37.61 -23.11
C LEU A 229 -11.28 37.58 -24.36
N THR A 230 -11.85 37.89 -25.52
CA THR A 230 -11.08 38.10 -26.75
C THR A 230 -10.42 39.47 -26.71
N LYS A 231 -9.09 39.50 -26.63
CA LYS A 231 -8.31 40.74 -26.78
C LYS A 231 -8.09 41.01 -28.27
N VAL A 232 -8.45 42.22 -28.73
CA VAL A 232 -8.16 42.65 -30.10
C VAL A 232 -6.88 43.46 -30.07
N VAL A 233 -5.81 42.93 -30.67
CA VAL A 233 -4.54 43.64 -30.87
C VAL A 233 -4.32 43.71 -32.38
N GLY A 234 -4.29 44.93 -32.94
CA GLY A 234 -4.05 45.13 -34.38
C GLY A 234 -5.16 44.66 -35.33
N GLY A 235 -6.42 44.56 -34.87
CA GLY A 235 -7.56 44.19 -35.73
C GLY A 235 -7.77 42.68 -35.93
N GLN A 236 -6.88 41.83 -35.43
CA GLN A 236 -7.13 40.38 -35.35
C GLN A 236 -7.60 39.99 -33.95
N LYS A 237 -8.74 39.28 -33.90
CA LYS A 237 -9.24 38.63 -32.68
C LYS A 237 -8.36 37.41 -32.42
N THR A 238 -7.46 37.50 -31.44
CA THR A 238 -6.68 36.36 -30.96
C THR A 238 -7.31 35.84 -29.68
N VAL A 239 -7.50 34.52 -29.62
CA VAL A 239 -8.02 33.84 -28.42
C VAL A 239 -6.91 33.88 -27.37
N ASP A 240 -7.19 34.49 -26.22
CA ASP A 240 -6.20 34.67 -25.17
C ASP A 240 -6.02 33.37 -24.38
N PHE A 241 -5.01 32.58 -24.75
CA PHE A 241 -4.68 31.32 -24.07
C PHE A 241 -3.98 31.54 -22.72
N SER A 242 -3.76 32.79 -22.28
CA SER A 242 -3.14 33.09 -20.98
C SER A 242 -4.00 32.69 -19.76
N MET A 243 -5.27 32.34 -19.96
CA MET A 243 -6.13 31.74 -18.93
C MET A 243 -5.87 30.24 -18.67
N PHE A 244 -5.04 29.57 -19.48
CA PHE A 244 -4.36 28.37 -19.01
C PHE A 244 -3.29 28.82 -18.00
N HIS A 245 -3.75 29.21 -16.81
CA HIS A 245 -2.89 29.47 -15.67
C HIS A 245 -2.08 28.21 -15.44
N LYS A 246 -0.82 28.24 -15.88
CA LYS A 246 0.16 27.17 -15.67
C LYS A 246 0.12 26.69 -14.22
N GLU A 247 -0.06 27.60 -13.27
CA GLU A 247 -0.22 27.26 -11.85
C GLU A 247 -1.52 26.53 -11.51
N ALA A 248 -2.64 26.83 -12.17
CA ALA A 248 -3.91 26.13 -11.98
C ALA A 248 -3.85 24.73 -12.59
N TRP A 249 -3.22 24.60 -13.77
CA TRP A 249 -2.93 23.32 -14.39
C TRP A 249 -1.97 22.48 -13.52
N GLU A 250 -0.89 23.07 -13.04
CA GLU A 250 0.07 22.41 -12.17
C GLU A 250 -0.52 22.10 -10.78
N ARG A 251 -1.47 22.90 -10.27
CA ARG A 251 -2.22 22.56 -9.04
C ARG A 251 -3.17 21.40 -9.28
N ALA A 252 -3.90 21.39 -10.39
CA ALA A 252 -4.77 20.29 -10.77
C ALA A 252 -3.96 19.01 -11.04
N GLN A 253 -2.79 19.13 -11.69
CA GLN A 253 -1.86 18.04 -11.92
C GLN A 253 -1.23 17.55 -10.63
N ARG A 254 -0.80 18.43 -9.72
CA ARG A 254 -0.33 18.04 -8.37
C ARG A 254 -1.42 17.43 -7.52
N GLN A 255 -2.67 17.87 -7.64
CA GLN A 255 -3.81 17.24 -6.97
C GLN A 255 -4.10 15.87 -7.58
N ALA A 256 -4.05 15.73 -8.90
CA ALA A 256 -4.22 14.44 -9.57
C ALA A 256 -3.06 13.48 -9.25
N GLU A 257 -1.82 13.95 -9.25
CA GLU A 257 -0.62 13.21 -8.85
C GLU A 257 -0.62 12.88 -7.35
N ALA A 258 -1.14 13.76 -6.48
CA ALA A 258 -1.34 13.47 -5.07
C ALA A 258 -2.46 12.45 -4.85
N LEU A 259 -3.56 12.52 -5.62
CA LEU A 259 -4.63 11.52 -5.61
C LEU A 259 -4.16 10.18 -6.20
N LEU A 260 -3.27 10.18 -7.19
CA LEU A 260 -2.60 9.01 -7.77
C LEU A 260 -1.50 8.46 -6.85
N ALA A 261 -0.79 9.30 -6.11
CA ALA A 261 0.15 8.88 -5.08
C ALA A 261 -0.57 8.37 -3.82
N GLU A 262 -1.77 8.91 -3.54
CA GLU A 262 -2.76 8.36 -2.62
C GLU A 262 -3.56 7.19 -3.23
N GLN A 263 -3.33 6.78 -4.49
CA GLN A 263 -3.76 5.44 -4.93
C GLN A 263 -2.90 4.43 -4.20
N MET A 264 -3.38 4.16 -2.99
CA MET A 264 -2.82 3.20 -2.06
C MET A 264 -2.58 1.88 -2.79
N PRO A 265 -1.40 1.27 -2.61
CA PRO A 265 -0.96 0.15 -3.41
C PRO A 265 -1.96 -1.02 -3.33
N GLY A 266 -2.38 -1.52 -4.50
CA GLY A 266 -2.72 -2.93 -4.67
C GLY A 266 -4.18 -3.35 -4.68
N VAL A 267 -5.17 -2.45 -4.61
CA VAL A 267 -6.58 -2.87 -4.76
C VAL A 267 -6.97 -2.88 -6.23
N PHE A 268 -7.02 -4.08 -6.81
CA PHE A 268 -7.44 -4.29 -8.19
C PHE A 268 -8.97 -4.30 -8.30
N CYS A 269 -9.52 -3.33 -9.04
CA CYS A 269 -10.93 -3.28 -9.38
C CYS A 269 -11.18 -3.97 -10.72
N TRP A 270 -12.03 -5.00 -10.71
CA TRP A 270 -12.36 -5.79 -11.89
C TRP A 270 -13.38 -5.04 -12.76
N ARG A 271 -12.97 -4.57 -13.95
CA ARG A 271 -13.83 -3.74 -14.81
C ARG A 271 -14.58 -4.57 -15.84
N ASP A 272 -13.84 -5.36 -16.61
CA ASP A 272 -14.40 -6.03 -17.79
C ASP A 272 -14.87 -7.44 -17.47
N SER A 273 -14.13 -8.16 -16.63
CA SER A 273 -14.39 -9.54 -16.21
C SER A 273 -14.88 -9.65 -14.77
N ALA A 274 -15.59 -10.73 -14.46
CA ALA A 274 -15.98 -11.07 -13.09
C ALA A 274 -14.80 -11.69 -12.34
N PRO A 275 -14.55 -11.29 -11.08
CA PRO A 275 -13.54 -11.94 -10.24
C PRO A 275 -13.93 -13.39 -9.95
N HIS A 276 -12.95 -14.29 -10.06
CA HIS A 276 -13.10 -15.70 -9.73
C HIS A 276 -12.16 -16.07 -8.59
N PRO A 277 -12.62 -16.80 -7.56
CA PRO A 277 -11.75 -17.25 -6.48
C PRO A 277 -10.78 -18.32 -6.97
N GLN A 278 -9.65 -18.47 -6.28
CA GLN A 278 -8.66 -19.49 -6.62
C GLN A 278 -9.18 -20.90 -6.34
N GLN A 279 -9.93 -21.08 -5.25
CA GLN A 279 -10.54 -22.36 -4.90
C GLN A 279 -11.86 -22.53 -5.64
N ARG A 280 -12.04 -23.67 -6.32
CA ARG A 280 -13.36 -24.03 -6.87
C ARG A 280 -14.36 -24.20 -5.74
N VAL A 281 -15.42 -23.40 -5.78
CA VAL A 281 -16.50 -23.46 -4.80
C VAL A 281 -17.60 -24.40 -5.32
N PRO A 282 -18.21 -25.25 -4.46
CA PRO A 282 -19.28 -26.14 -4.88
C PRO A 282 -20.45 -25.37 -5.51
N SER A 283 -21.06 -25.97 -6.53
CA SER A 283 -22.30 -25.45 -7.11
C SER A 283 -23.39 -25.43 -6.03
N CYS A 284 -24.02 -24.28 -5.83
CA CYS A 284 -25.15 -24.10 -4.93
C CYS A 284 -26.36 -23.59 -5.71
N ALA A 285 -27.55 -23.88 -5.19
CA ALA A 285 -28.82 -23.44 -5.74
C ALA A 285 -29.21 -22.07 -5.20
N GLN A 286 -28.86 -21.80 -3.93
CA GLN A 286 -29.18 -20.55 -3.26
C GLN A 286 -27.96 -20.00 -2.50
N VAL A 287 -27.84 -18.67 -2.52
CA VAL A 287 -26.82 -17.94 -1.76
C VAL A 287 -27.46 -16.85 -0.94
N LYS A 288 -27.01 -16.69 0.30
CA LYS A 288 -27.37 -15.55 1.13
C LYS A 288 -26.25 -14.53 1.06
N ILE A 289 -26.53 -13.36 0.49
CA ILE A 289 -25.50 -12.36 0.21
C ILE A 289 -25.86 -10.98 0.75
N ARG A 290 -24.81 -10.20 0.99
CA ARG A 290 -24.90 -8.77 1.19
C ARG A 290 -24.14 -8.04 0.10
N ILE A 291 -24.64 -6.87 -0.31
CA ILE A 291 -24.05 -6.07 -1.38
C ILE A 291 -23.81 -4.65 -0.89
N VAL A 292 -22.64 -4.10 -1.25
CA VAL A 292 -22.36 -2.66 -1.20
C VAL A 292 -22.23 -2.19 -2.63
N GLN A 293 -23.04 -1.22 -3.01
CA GLN A 293 -23.02 -0.62 -4.34
C GLN A 293 -22.62 0.84 -4.24
N THR A 294 -21.71 1.28 -5.10
CA THR A 294 -21.30 2.69 -5.20
C THR A 294 -21.23 3.13 -6.66
N ASN A 295 -21.34 4.44 -6.89
CA ASN A 295 -21.14 5.05 -8.21
C ASN A 295 -19.66 5.24 -8.57
N THR A 296 -18.81 5.49 -7.58
CA THR A 296 -17.38 5.80 -7.78
C THR A 296 -16.48 4.63 -7.39
N GLU A 297 -15.45 4.37 -8.19
CA GLU A 297 -14.44 3.33 -7.97
C GLU A 297 -13.63 3.58 -6.68
N GLU A 298 -13.28 4.83 -6.41
CA GLU A 298 -12.54 5.21 -5.20
C GLU A 298 -13.34 4.86 -3.92
N LYS A 299 -14.66 5.05 -3.96
CA LYS A 299 -15.54 4.78 -2.82
C LYS A 299 -15.59 3.28 -2.53
N ILE A 300 -15.70 2.44 -3.57
CA ILE A 300 -15.68 0.98 -3.39
C ILE A 300 -14.31 0.48 -2.95
N ASN A 301 -13.23 1.05 -3.48
CA ASN A 301 -11.87 0.66 -3.11
C ASN A 301 -11.59 1.00 -1.64
N ARG A 302 -12.03 2.17 -1.17
CA ARG A 302 -11.98 2.54 0.26
C ARG A 302 -12.87 1.64 1.13
N ALA A 303 -14.00 1.15 0.63
CA ALA A 303 -14.84 0.19 1.34
C ALA A 303 -14.13 -1.18 1.46
N TYR A 304 -13.54 -1.64 0.36
CA TYR A 304 -12.77 -2.89 0.31
C TYR A 304 -11.55 -2.85 1.22
N GLN A 305 -10.76 -1.77 1.21
CA GLN A 305 -9.62 -1.58 2.13
C GLN A 305 -10.08 -1.56 3.58
N GLY A 306 -11.21 -0.91 3.84
CA GLY A 306 -11.89 -0.96 5.12
C GLY A 306 -12.10 -2.41 5.56
N MET A 307 -12.64 -3.27 4.71
CA MET A 307 -12.79 -4.69 5.00
C MET A 307 -11.46 -5.44 5.15
N ALA A 308 -10.50 -5.17 4.27
CA ALA A 308 -9.22 -5.87 4.19
C ALA A 308 -8.33 -5.68 5.42
N ALA A 309 -8.49 -4.57 6.15
CA ALA A 309 -7.74 -4.29 7.38
C ALA A 309 -7.85 -5.38 8.47
N GLY A 310 -8.83 -6.30 8.37
CA GLY A 310 -9.04 -7.39 9.34
C GLY A 310 -8.82 -8.81 8.81
N GLY A 311 -8.43 -9.03 7.55
CA GLY A 311 -8.40 -10.38 6.96
C GLY A 311 -7.38 -10.56 5.84
N GLY A 312 -6.92 -11.80 5.66
CA GLY A 312 -6.04 -12.18 4.55
C GLY A 312 -6.80 -12.20 3.21
N SER A 313 -6.18 -11.68 2.15
CA SER A 313 -6.71 -11.73 0.80
C SER A 313 -6.07 -12.87 -0.01
N ASP A 314 -6.87 -13.53 -0.84
CA ASP A 314 -6.37 -14.42 -1.90
C ASP A 314 -5.60 -13.65 -2.97
N ARG A 315 -4.85 -14.36 -3.83
CA ARG A 315 -4.16 -13.78 -5.00
C ARG A 315 -5.10 -13.01 -5.94
N ASN A 316 -6.37 -13.40 -5.97
CA ASN A 316 -7.40 -12.79 -6.82
C ASN A 316 -8.19 -11.68 -6.10
N GLY A 317 -7.84 -11.36 -4.84
CA GLY A 317 -8.47 -10.29 -4.07
C GLY A 317 -9.75 -10.68 -3.33
N PHE A 318 -10.00 -11.96 -3.07
CA PHE A 318 -11.09 -12.37 -2.18
C PHE A 318 -10.63 -12.29 -0.74
N LEU A 319 -11.38 -11.60 0.12
CA LEU A 319 -11.09 -11.50 1.55
C LEU A 319 -11.70 -12.71 2.27
N LEU A 320 -10.86 -13.68 2.62
CA LEU A 320 -11.28 -14.86 3.35
C LEU A 320 -11.44 -14.53 4.84
N GLY A 321 -12.57 -14.92 5.44
CA GLY A 321 -12.84 -14.64 6.86
C GLY A 321 -13.25 -13.19 7.14
N ALA A 322 -13.81 -12.50 6.13
CA ALA A 322 -14.38 -11.17 6.33
C ALA A 322 -15.52 -11.21 7.37
N SER A 323 -15.54 -10.22 8.27
CA SER A 323 -16.53 -10.18 9.36
C SER A 323 -17.84 -9.52 8.92
N VAL A 324 -18.96 -10.20 9.19
CA VAL A 324 -20.31 -9.73 8.83
C VAL A 324 -20.60 -8.35 9.44
N GLY A 325 -20.26 -8.17 10.72
CA GLY A 325 -20.53 -6.90 11.44
C GLY A 325 -19.84 -5.70 10.81
N ARG A 326 -18.60 -5.88 10.33
CA ARG A 326 -17.85 -4.81 9.66
C ARG A 326 -18.39 -4.52 8.26
N PHE A 327 -18.87 -5.55 7.57
CA PHE A 327 -19.53 -5.36 6.29
C PHE A 327 -20.83 -4.55 6.45
N ILE A 328 -21.62 -4.85 7.49
CA ILE A 328 -22.86 -4.12 7.80
C ILE A 328 -22.59 -2.63 8.07
N THR A 329 -21.55 -2.29 8.84
CA THR A 329 -21.21 -0.89 9.11
C THR A 329 -20.76 -0.19 7.84
N LEU A 330 -19.90 -0.82 7.03
CA LEU A 330 -19.44 -0.24 5.77
C LEU A 330 -20.57 -0.09 4.75
N ALA A 331 -21.52 -1.03 4.70
CA ALA A 331 -22.68 -0.93 3.84
C ALA A 331 -23.57 0.25 4.23
N LYS A 332 -23.79 0.49 5.54
CA LYS A 332 -24.56 1.63 6.02
C LYS A 332 -23.89 2.98 5.72
N GLU A 333 -22.57 3.04 5.80
CA GLU A 333 -21.80 4.28 5.61
C GLU A 333 -21.53 4.61 4.14
N LYS A 334 -21.23 3.60 3.33
CA LYS A 334 -20.66 3.79 1.98
C LYS A 334 -21.58 3.31 0.85
N SER A 335 -22.57 2.45 1.09
CA SER A 335 -23.45 1.98 0.01
C SER A 335 -24.46 3.06 -0.38
N ASP A 336 -24.65 3.23 -1.68
CA ASP A 336 -25.66 4.11 -2.29
C ASP A 336 -26.97 3.35 -2.61
N SER A 337 -27.02 2.04 -2.32
CA SER A 337 -28.18 1.20 -2.56
C SER A 337 -29.27 1.37 -1.47
N PRO A 338 -30.56 1.14 -1.77
CA PRO A 338 -31.62 1.25 -0.77
C PRO A 338 -31.46 0.23 0.38
N GLU A 339 -30.79 -0.90 0.12
CA GLU A 339 -30.46 -1.94 1.11
C GLU A 339 -29.38 -1.50 2.10
N ALA A 340 -28.70 -0.36 1.87
CA ALA A 340 -27.70 0.20 2.78
C ALA A 340 -28.21 0.29 4.22
N LYS A 341 -29.48 0.67 4.41
CA LYS A 341 -30.13 0.77 5.74
C LYS A 341 -30.11 -0.55 6.50
N ASN A 342 -30.26 -1.67 5.79
CA ASN A 342 -30.23 -3.03 6.35
C ASN A 342 -28.82 -3.64 6.34
N GLY A 343 -27.78 -2.82 6.14
CA GLY A 343 -26.40 -3.30 6.02
C GLY A 343 -26.17 -4.09 4.74
N GLY A 344 -26.85 -3.71 3.65
CA GLY A 344 -26.72 -4.33 2.34
C GLY A 344 -27.33 -5.72 2.23
N ASP A 345 -28.26 -6.11 3.13
CA ASP A 345 -28.87 -7.44 3.11
C ASP A 345 -29.79 -7.63 1.90
N VAL A 346 -29.46 -8.59 1.04
CA VAL A 346 -30.33 -9.02 -0.07
C VAL A 346 -31.13 -10.27 0.30
N GLY A 347 -30.73 -10.98 1.37
CA GLY A 347 -31.33 -12.24 1.78
C GLY A 347 -30.93 -13.41 0.87
N TRP A 348 -31.80 -14.42 0.80
CA TRP A 348 -31.59 -15.63 0.00
C TRP A 348 -31.94 -15.40 -1.46
N VAL A 349 -30.97 -15.63 -2.33
CA VAL A 349 -31.08 -15.39 -3.77
C VAL A 349 -30.87 -16.68 -4.55
N PHE A 350 -31.68 -16.83 -5.60
CA PHE A 350 -31.63 -17.94 -6.55
C PHE A 350 -30.94 -17.48 -7.84
N ARG A 351 -30.37 -18.43 -8.58
CA ARG A 351 -29.86 -18.17 -9.94
C ARG A 351 -30.97 -17.61 -10.84
N GLY A 352 -30.62 -16.64 -11.69
CA GLY A 352 -31.49 -15.91 -12.60
C GLY A 352 -32.22 -14.70 -12.00
N LYS A 353 -32.01 -14.36 -10.71
CA LYS A 353 -32.68 -13.20 -10.08
C LYS A 353 -31.82 -11.94 -10.01
N LEU A 354 -30.51 -12.04 -10.20
CA LEU A 354 -29.58 -10.91 -10.13
C LEU A 354 -29.01 -10.57 -11.51
N ASP A 355 -28.31 -9.43 -11.57
CA ASP A 355 -27.50 -9.12 -12.74
C ASP A 355 -26.48 -10.23 -12.98
N PRO A 356 -26.26 -10.69 -14.23
CA PRO A 356 -25.39 -11.83 -14.53
C PRO A 356 -23.99 -11.72 -13.91
N LYS A 357 -23.39 -10.52 -13.87
CA LYS A 357 -22.07 -10.32 -13.26
C LYS A 357 -22.12 -10.45 -11.74
N ILE A 358 -23.15 -9.91 -11.09
CA ILE A 358 -23.35 -10.01 -9.64
C ILE A 358 -23.59 -11.48 -9.27
N GLU A 359 -24.41 -12.17 -10.06
CA GLU A 359 -24.72 -13.58 -9.86
C GLU A 359 -23.46 -14.44 -9.97
N GLU A 360 -22.67 -14.28 -11.04
CA GLU A 360 -21.43 -15.01 -11.24
C GLU A 360 -20.51 -14.88 -10.02
N VAL A 361 -20.27 -13.63 -9.56
CA VAL A 361 -19.43 -13.38 -8.39
C VAL A 361 -20.05 -13.92 -7.10
N ALA A 362 -21.36 -13.76 -6.89
CA ALA A 362 -22.06 -14.24 -5.69
C ALA A 362 -22.00 -15.76 -5.54
N PHE A 363 -22.25 -16.49 -6.64
CA PHE A 363 -22.19 -17.95 -6.66
C PHE A 363 -20.75 -18.48 -6.72
N CYS A 364 -19.78 -17.67 -7.13
CA CYS A 364 -18.37 -18.01 -7.00
C CYS A 364 -17.82 -17.71 -5.59
N CYS A 365 -18.28 -16.68 -4.89
CA CYS A 365 -17.71 -16.24 -3.61
C CYS A 365 -17.86 -17.28 -2.48
N PRO A 366 -16.78 -17.76 -1.83
CA PRO A 366 -16.89 -18.75 -0.77
C PRO A 366 -17.65 -18.21 0.45
N LYS A 367 -18.24 -19.12 1.24
CA LYS A 367 -18.98 -18.76 2.46
C LYS A 367 -18.07 -18.02 3.44
N GLY A 368 -18.55 -16.90 3.97
CA GLY A 368 -17.83 -16.04 4.91
C GLY A 368 -16.73 -15.17 4.27
N ALA A 369 -16.69 -15.09 2.93
CA ALA A 369 -15.73 -14.27 2.21
C ALA A 369 -16.38 -13.04 1.56
N CYS A 370 -15.54 -12.03 1.30
CA CYS A 370 -15.89 -10.85 0.52
C CYS A 370 -15.20 -10.90 -0.84
N SER A 371 -15.92 -10.57 -1.91
CA SER A 371 -15.34 -10.42 -3.24
C SER A 371 -14.40 -9.21 -3.31
N PRO A 372 -13.49 -9.14 -4.30
CA PRO A 372 -12.85 -7.89 -4.67
C PRO A 372 -13.89 -6.91 -5.26
N PRO A 373 -13.56 -5.62 -5.38
CA PRO A 373 -14.40 -4.66 -6.05
C PRO A 373 -14.50 -4.99 -7.55
N PHE A 374 -15.71 -4.98 -8.09
CA PHE A 374 -15.94 -5.21 -9.50
C PHE A 374 -17.03 -4.29 -10.06
N ARG A 375 -16.95 -4.00 -11.36
CA ARG A 375 -17.86 -3.10 -12.05
C ARG A 375 -19.01 -3.88 -12.67
N VAL A 376 -20.22 -3.38 -12.42
CA VAL A 376 -21.46 -3.82 -13.05
C VAL A 376 -21.98 -2.67 -13.90
N LYS A 377 -22.15 -2.92 -15.20
CA LYS A 377 -22.56 -1.91 -16.20
C LYS A 377 -21.62 -0.68 -16.22
N LEU A 378 -22.00 0.40 -16.90
CA LEU A 378 -21.14 1.57 -17.06
C LEU A 378 -21.03 2.48 -15.83
N ALA A 379 -21.87 2.35 -14.80
CA ALA A 379 -21.92 3.36 -13.73
C ALA A 379 -22.00 2.80 -12.29
N SER A 380 -21.86 1.49 -12.09
CA SER A 380 -21.95 0.93 -10.72
C SER A 380 -20.80 0.00 -10.39
N PHE A 381 -20.24 0.18 -9.21
CA PHE A 381 -19.25 -0.70 -8.62
C PHE A 381 -19.88 -1.43 -7.44
N ASN A 382 -19.58 -2.72 -7.34
CA ASN A 382 -20.19 -3.60 -6.37
C ASN A 382 -19.13 -4.36 -5.59
N LEU A 383 -19.48 -4.64 -4.34
CA LEU A 383 -18.74 -5.48 -3.43
C LEU A 383 -19.72 -6.47 -2.79
N ILE A 384 -19.44 -7.76 -2.88
CA ILE A 384 -20.35 -8.82 -2.40
C ILE A 384 -19.72 -9.54 -1.22
N TYR A 385 -20.53 -9.75 -0.18
CA TYR A 385 -20.21 -10.65 0.91
C TYR A 385 -21.15 -11.85 0.91
N CYS A 386 -20.60 -13.06 1.01
CA CYS A 386 -21.39 -14.28 1.08
C CYS A 386 -21.53 -14.75 2.54
N GLU A 387 -22.74 -14.68 3.10
CA GLU A 387 -23.01 -15.16 4.46
C GLU A 387 -23.16 -16.68 4.52
N ASP A 388 -23.96 -17.23 3.60
CA ASP A 388 -24.33 -18.63 3.60
C ASP A 388 -24.68 -19.13 2.19
N ARG A 389 -24.62 -20.45 2.00
CA ARG A 389 -24.82 -21.11 0.69
C ARG A 389 -25.54 -22.45 0.87
N ARG A 390 -26.48 -22.78 -0.01
CA ARG A 390 -27.30 -24.01 0.02
C ARG A 390 -27.44 -24.68 -1.34
#